data_AF-A0A453AMY6-F1
#
_entry.id   AF-A0A453AMY6-F1
#
_cell.length_a   1.000
_cell.length_b   1.000
_cell.length_c   1.000
_cell.angle_alpha   90.00
_cell.angle_beta   90.00
_cell.angle_gamma   90.00
#
_symmetry.space_group_name_H-M   'P 1'
#
loop_
_entity.id
_entity.type
_entity.pdbx_description
1 polymer ?
#
loop_
_entity_poly.entity_id
_entity_poly.type
_entity_poly.pdbx_seq_one_letter_code
_entity_poly.pdbx_strand_id
1 'polypeptide(L)'
;MNVCVVVCVQGCHVHAIARDYGALTAQNRQSMLEDTGFSFVGCRVTGSGALYLGRAWGTFSRVVFAYTYMDDIIVPRGWYNWGDPSRELTVFYGQYKCTGPGASYSGRVSWSRELTDEEAKPFISLSFIDGTEWIRI
;
A
#
# COMPACT_ATOMS: atom_id res chain seq x y z
N MET A 1 16.56 -14.33 -0.93
CA MET A 1 16.88 -12.97 -1.40
C MET A 1 16.05 -12.66 -2.64
N ASN A 2 14.84 -12.10 -2.48
CA ASN A 2 14.09 -11.44 -3.56
C ASN A 2 12.88 -10.70 -2.95
N VAL A 3 13.13 -9.94 -1.89
CA VAL A 3 12.11 -9.09 -1.30
C VAL A 3 12.10 -7.78 -2.07
N CYS A 4 11.20 -7.64 -3.05
CA CYS A 4 10.95 -6.35 -3.68
C CYS A 4 10.16 -5.50 -2.68
N VAL A 5 10.88 -4.92 -1.71
CA VAL A 5 10.31 -4.00 -0.74
C VAL A 5 10.63 -2.59 -1.15
N VAL A 6 9.59 -1.85 -1.54
CA VAL A 6 9.66 -0.40 -1.48
C VAL A 6 9.22 -0.03 -0.08
N VAL A 7 10.19 0.24 0.80
CA VAL A 7 9.92 0.99 2.02
C VAL A 7 10.30 2.43 1.78
N CYS A 8 9.31 3.28 1.65
CA CYS A 8 9.53 4.69 1.88
C CYS A 8 9.42 4.90 3.40
N VAL A 9 10.56 4.96 4.08
CA VAL A 9 10.64 5.26 5.51
C VAL A 9 10.80 6.76 5.67
N GLN A 10 9.79 7.41 6.26
CA GLN A 10 9.83 8.79 6.77
C GLN A 10 10.23 9.87 5.75
N GLY A 11 9.22 10.63 5.31
CA GLY A 11 9.46 11.90 4.61
C GLY A 11 9.62 11.80 3.09
N CYS A 12 9.50 10.62 2.48
CA CYS A 12 9.38 10.58 1.01
C CYS A 12 7.99 11.02 0.55
N HIS A 13 8.02 11.75 -0.56
CA HIS A 13 6.88 12.36 -1.21
C HIS A 13 6.65 11.62 -2.52
N VAL A 14 5.51 10.93 -2.61
CA VAL A 14 5.08 10.25 -3.82
C VAL A 14 4.08 11.14 -4.54
N HIS A 15 4.48 11.69 -5.67
CA HIS A 15 3.66 12.58 -6.48
C HIS A 15 3.20 11.89 -7.75
N ALA A 16 1.89 11.65 -7.86
CA ALA A 16 1.28 10.99 -9.01
C ALA A 16 0.86 12.00 -10.08
N ILE A 17 1.24 11.72 -11.33
CA ILE A 17 0.84 12.52 -12.50
C ILE A 17 -0.10 11.66 -13.34
N ALA A 18 -1.39 11.65 -12.99
CA ALA A 18 -2.43 11.02 -13.79
C ALA A 18 -3.28 12.09 -14.49
N ARG A 19 -3.68 11.81 -15.74
CA ARG A 19 -4.60 12.68 -16.50
C ARG A 19 -6.05 12.40 -16.11
N ASP A 20 -6.44 11.12 -16.13
CA ASP A 20 -7.80 10.68 -15.79
C ASP A 20 -7.76 9.76 -14.56
N TYR A 21 -7.27 8.53 -14.75
CA TYR A 21 -7.14 7.53 -13.70
C TYR A 21 -5.73 6.93 -13.65
N GLY A 22 -5.28 6.55 -12.46
CA GLY A 22 -4.01 5.85 -12.26
C GLY A 22 -4.03 4.92 -11.05
N ALA A 23 -2.95 4.17 -10.85
CA ALA A 23 -2.71 3.41 -9.63
C ALA A 23 -1.30 3.68 -9.12
N LEU A 24 -1.16 3.99 -7.84
CA LEU A 24 0.11 4.29 -7.20
C LEU A 24 1.01 3.06 -7.12
N THR A 25 0.42 1.88 -6.94
CA THR A 25 1.15 0.61 -6.78
C THR A 25 0.59 -0.49 -7.67
N ALA A 26 1.47 -1.41 -8.08
CA ALA A 26 1.13 -2.60 -8.85
C ALA A 26 2.02 -3.78 -8.40
N GLN A 27 1.78 -4.29 -7.19
CA GLN A 27 2.66 -5.30 -6.57
C GLN A 27 2.35 -6.70 -7.11
N ASN A 28 3.39 -7.48 -7.45
CA ASN A 28 3.29 -8.71 -8.23
C ASN A 28 3.48 -10.03 -7.45
N ARG A 29 3.23 -10.04 -6.14
CA ARG A 29 3.35 -11.28 -5.35
C ARG A 29 2.41 -12.36 -5.88
N GLN A 30 2.94 -13.55 -6.16
CA GLN A 30 2.22 -14.64 -6.84
C GLN A 30 1.82 -15.79 -5.91
N SER A 31 2.34 -15.83 -4.68
CA SER A 31 2.05 -16.91 -3.74
C SER A 31 2.06 -16.42 -2.28
N MET A 32 1.39 -17.18 -1.40
CA MET A 32 1.44 -16.92 0.05
C MET A 32 2.83 -17.15 0.66
N LEU A 33 3.64 -18.00 0.03
CA LEU A 33 4.97 -18.37 0.51
C LEU A 33 6.04 -17.31 0.21
N GLU A 34 5.78 -16.42 -0.75
CA GLU A 34 6.63 -15.27 -1.00
C GLU A 34 6.48 -14.25 0.13
N ASP A 35 7.59 -13.88 0.76
CA ASP A 35 7.57 -12.84 1.78
C ASP A 35 7.81 -11.43 1.20
N THR A 36 7.21 -11.11 0.06
CA THR A 36 7.40 -9.83 -0.64
C THR A 36 6.22 -8.87 -0.43
N GLY A 37 6.41 -7.57 -0.66
CA GLY A 37 5.32 -6.60 -0.53
C GLY A 37 5.83 -5.16 -0.52
N PHE A 38 4.92 -4.19 -0.66
CA PHE A 38 5.25 -2.77 -0.52
C PHE A 38 4.73 -2.23 0.81
N SER A 39 5.52 -1.43 1.50
CA SER A 39 5.14 -0.78 2.77
C SER A 39 5.52 0.69 2.74
N PHE A 40 4.53 1.57 2.80
CA PHE A 40 4.72 3.02 2.80
C PHE A 40 4.52 3.53 4.23
N VAL A 41 5.57 4.01 4.88
CA VAL A 41 5.54 4.38 6.31
C VAL A 41 5.94 5.84 6.48
N GLY A 42 5.01 6.68 6.94
CA GLY A 42 5.29 8.11 7.15
C GLY A 42 5.51 8.87 5.84
N CYS A 43 4.80 8.47 4.78
CA CYS A 43 4.90 9.06 3.45
C CYS A 43 3.91 10.21 3.26
N ARG A 44 4.08 10.97 2.17
CA ARG A 44 3.07 11.89 1.65
C ARG A 44 2.70 11.52 0.22
N VAL A 45 1.42 11.27 -0.04
CA VAL A 45 0.88 10.98 -1.38
C VAL A 45 0.06 12.18 -1.84
N THR A 46 0.42 12.71 -3.00
CA THR A 46 -0.25 13.85 -3.67
C THR A 46 -0.26 13.63 -5.17
N GLY A 47 -0.91 14.50 -5.94
CA GLY A 47 -0.84 14.41 -7.39
C GLY A 47 -1.99 15.11 -8.10
N SER A 48 -2.29 14.63 -9.30
CA SER A 48 -3.43 15.04 -10.11
C SER A 48 -4.22 13.85 -10.62
N GLY A 49 -5.48 14.07 -10.99
CA GLY A 49 -6.39 13.04 -11.48
C GLY A 49 -6.95 12.15 -10.38
N ALA A 50 -7.55 11.02 -10.76
CA ALA A 50 -8.14 10.06 -9.84
C ALA A 50 -7.21 8.85 -9.63
N LEU A 51 -6.80 8.59 -8.40
CA LEU A 51 -5.74 7.62 -8.10
C LEU A 51 -6.23 6.48 -7.20
N TYR A 52 -5.99 5.24 -7.62
CA TYR A 52 -6.03 4.09 -6.72
C TYR A 52 -4.73 4.01 -5.92
N LEU A 53 -4.81 3.65 -4.64
CA LEU A 53 -3.66 3.27 -3.81
C LEU A 53 -2.89 2.10 -4.43
N GLY A 54 -3.60 1.19 -5.10
CA GLY A 54 -2.97 0.06 -5.76
C GLY A 54 -3.91 -0.73 -6.65
N ARG A 55 -3.29 -1.44 -7.60
CA ARG A 55 -3.91 -2.50 -8.39
C ARG A 55 -3.22 -3.84 -8.14
N ALA A 56 -4.02 -4.89 -8.02
CA ALA A 56 -3.53 -6.24 -7.80
C ALA A 56 -2.94 -6.80 -9.09
N TRP A 57 -1.64 -6.58 -9.34
CA TRP A 57 -0.99 -7.18 -10.50
C TRP A 57 -0.75 -8.69 -10.31
N GLY A 58 -0.24 -9.08 -9.14
CA GLY A 58 -0.14 -10.46 -8.69
C GLY A 58 -1.38 -10.94 -7.94
N THR A 59 -1.62 -12.25 -7.93
CA THR A 59 -2.78 -12.87 -7.26
C THR A 59 -2.70 -12.76 -5.74
N PHE A 60 -1.51 -12.63 -5.15
CA PHE A 60 -1.28 -12.47 -3.70
C PHE A 60 -0.69 -11.09 -3.38
N SER A 61 -1.00 -10.09 -4.21
CA SER A 61 -0.50 -8.72 -4.09
C SER A 61 -0.59 -8.18 -2.66
N ARG A 62 0.52 -7.62 -2.15
CA ARG A 62 0.61 -7.14 -0.76
C ARG A 62 1.14 -5.70 -0.70
N VAL A 63 0.30 -4.79 -0.22
CA VAL A 63 0.60 -3.35 -0.12
C VAL A 63 0.03 -2.79 1.17
N VAL A 64 0.84 -2.07 1.94
CA VAL A 64 0.44 -1.40 3.18
C VAL A 64 0.81 0.08 3.12
N PHE A 65 -0.15 0.93 3.51
CA PHE A 65 0.09 2.34 3.82
C PHE A 65 -0.09 2.56 5.32
N ALA A 66 0.93 3.08 5.97
CA ALA A 66 0.96 3.35 7.41
C ALA A 66 1.40 4.79 7.67
N TYR A 67 0.69 5.49 8.55
CA TYR A 67 1.01 6.88 8.93
C TYR A 67 1.22 7.81 7.73
N THR A 68 0.52 7.54 6.63
CA THR A 68 0.74 8.21 5.35
C THR A 68 -0.33 9.27 5.14
N TYR A 69 0.09 10.49 4.78
CA TYR A 69 -0.83 11.52 4.34
C TYR A 69 -1.29 11.22 2.90
N MET A 70 -2.60 11.26 2.66
CA MET A 70 -3.23 11.03 1.36
C MET A 70 -4.07 12.24 0.97
N ASP A 71 -3.70 12.85 -0.15
CA ASP A 71 -4.48 13.96 -0.73
C ASP A 71 -5.80 13.48 -1.35
N ASP A 72 -6.70 14.40 -1.67
CA ASP A 72 -8.08 14.11 -2.11
C ASP A 72 -8.18 13.44 -3.49
N ILE A 73 -7.05 13.28 -4.18
CA ILE A 73 -6.92 12.53 -5.42
C ILE A 73 -7.17 11.02 -5.26
N ILE A 74 -7.13 10.48 -4.04
CA ILE A 74 -7.36 9.05 -3.80
C ILE A 74 -8.85 8.74 -3.96
N VAL A 75 -9.18 7.86 -4.90
CA VAL A 75 -10.57 7.46 -5.13
C VAL A 75 -11.16 6.75 -3.91
N PRO A 76 -12.45 6.94 -3.57
CA PRO A 76 -13.03 6.36 -2.36
C PRO A 76 -12.84 4.85 -2.23
N ARG A 77 -12.99 4.09 -3.33
CA ARG A 77 -12.75 2.63 -3.37
C ARG A 77 -11.33 2.25 -2.95
N GLY A 78 -10.35 3.12 -3.19
CA GLY A 78 -8.94 2.98 -2.82
C GLY A 78 -8.16 1.95 -3.64
N TRP A 79 -8.75 0.79 -3.96
CA TRP A 79 -8.02 -0.33 -4.54
C TRP A 79 -8.75 -0.92 -5.75
N TYR A 80 -7.97 -1.53 -6.65
CA TYR A 80 -8.50 -2.19 -7.84
C TYR A 80 -8.02 -3.64 -7.94
N ASN A 81 -8.95 -4.57 -8.08
CA ASN A 81 -8.68 -6.02 -8.20
C ASN A 81 -8.16 -6.43 -9.59
N TRP A 82 -7.84 -5.47 -10.47
CA TRP A 82 -7.38 -5.71 -11.84
C TRP A 82 -8.37 -6.50 -12.71
N GLY A 83 -9.67 -6.37 -12.43
CA GLY A 83 -10.74 -7.02 -13.18
C GLY A 83 -10.96 -8.48 -12.81
N ASP A 84 -10.33 -8.96 -11.75
CA ASP A 84 -10.37 -10.37 -11.32
C ASP A 84 -10.84 -10.48 -9.85
N PRO A 85 -12.13 -10.78 -9.62
CA PRO A 85 -12.69 -10.90 -8.28
C PRO A 85 -12.04 -12.00 -7.42
N SER A 86 -11.39 -13.00 -8.03
CA SER A 86 -10.73 -14.06 -7.25
C SER A 86 -9.58 -13.52 -6.40
N ARG A 87 -8.96 -12.40 -6.83
CA ARG A 87 -7.87 -11.73 -6.11
C ARG A 87 -8.32 -11.11 -4.80
N GLU A 88 -9.59 -10.75 -4.68
CA GLU A 88 -10.15 -10.13 -3.47
C GLU A 88 -10.04 -11.04 -2.25
N LEU A 89 -9.92 -12.36 -2.47
CA LEU A 89 -9.76 -13.36 -1.40
C LEU A 89 -8.31 -13.52 -0.93
N THR A 90 -7.34 -13.11 -1.75
CA THR A 90 -5.92 -13.48 -1.57
C THR A 90 -4.97 -12.29 -1.43
N VAL A 91 -5.36 -11.11 -1.90
CA VAL A 91 -4.56 -9.89 -1.74
C VAL A 91 -4.58 -9.38 -0.29
N PHE A 92 -3.52 -8.68 0.09
CA PHE A 92 -3.41 -8.03 1.38
C PHE A 92 -3.18 -6.53 1.18
N TYR A 93 -4.26 -5.75 1.23
CA TYR A 93 -4.23 -4.30 1.12
C TYR A 93 -4.67 -3.62 2.40
N GLY A 94 -3.71 -2.97 3.05
CA GLY A 94 -3.87 -2.40 4.38
C GLY A 94 -3.68 -0.89 4.42
N GLN A 95 -4.51 -0.23 5.21
CA GLN A 95 -4.30 1.16 5.66
C GLN A 95 -4.21 1.18 7.18
N TYR A 96 -3.24 1.92 7.72
CA TYR A 96 -3.03 2.05 9.15
C TYR A 96 -2.76 3.51 9.52
N LYS A 97 -3.63 4.11 10.34
CA LYS A 97 -3.49 5.49 10.86
C LYS A 97 -3.08 6.52 9.77
N CYS A 98 -3.64 6.37 8.57
CA CYS A 98 -3.42 7.32 7.46
C CYS A 98 -4.27 8.58 7.67
N THR A 99 -3.81 9.71 7.14
CA THR A 99 -4.43 11.03 7.36
C THR A 99 -4.59 11.81 6.06
N GLY A 100 -5.34 12.91 6.10
CA GLY A 100 -5.62 13.73 4.92
C GLY A 100 -6.97 13.40 4.27
N PRO A 101 -7.40 14.24 3.32
CA PRO A 101 -8.76 14.16 2.76
C PRO A 101 -9.01 12.88 1.96
N GLY A 102 -7.97 12.26 1.37
CA GLY A 102 -8.08 10.99 0.65
C GLY A 102 -7.97 9.75 1.53
N ALA A 103 -7.70 9.88 2.83
CA ALA A 103 -7.38 8.75 3.71
C ALA A 103 -8.61 8.06 4.32
N SER A 104 -9.81 8.61 4.16
CA SER A 104 -11.02 8.02 4.75
C SER A 104 -11.21 6.56 4.34
N TYR A 105 -11.44 5.69 5.33
CA TYR A 105 -11.67 4.28 5.11
C TYR A 105 -13.13 3.96 4.70
N SER A 106 -14.09 4.83 5.01
CA SER A 106 -15.53 4.54 4.88
C SER A 106 -16.03 4.19 3.47
N GLY A 107 -15.30 4.57 2.42
CA GLY A 107 -15.64 4.27 1.02
C GLY A 107 -14.83 3.15 0.38
N ARG A 108 -13.93 2.50 1.14
CA ARG A 108 -13.01 1.51 0.61
C ARG A 108 -13.71 0.22 0.22
N VAL A 109 -13.11 -0.51 -0.70
CA VAL A 109 -13.55 -1.87 -1.05
C VAL A 109 -13.54 -2.78 0.18
N SER A 110 -14.54 -3.64 0.31
CA SER A 110 -14.77 -4.50 1.48
C SER A 110 -13.66 -5.52 1.74
N TRP A 111 -12.87 -5.84 0.71
CA TRP A 111 -11.73 -6.77 0.79
C TRP A 111 -10.40 -6.09 1.15
N SER A 112 -10.39 -4.75 1.29
CA SER A 112 -9.26 -4.06 1.92
C SER A 112 -9.40 -4.10 3.45
N ARG A 113 -8.34 -3.69 4.17
CA ARG A 113 -8.26 -3.77 5.62
C ARG A 113 -7.86 -2.42 6.22
N GLU A 114 -8.60 -1.99 7.23
CA GLU A 114 -8.14 -1.01 8.21
C GLU A 114 -7.40 -1.80 9.30
N LEU A 115 -6.09 -1.65 9.35
CA LEU A 115 -5.24 -2.51 10.17
C LEU A 115 -5.28 -2.07 11.64
N THR A 116 -5.21 -3.02 12.56
CA THR A 116 -4.89 -2.75 13.97
C THR A 116 -3.39 -2.51 14.17
N ASP A 117 -3.01 -2.08 15.37
CA ASP A 117 -1.62 -1.90 15.77
C ASP A 117 -0.82 -3.22 15.60
N GLU A 118 -1.42 -4.35 15.96
CA GLU A 118 -0.81 -5.69 15.83
C GLU A 118 -0.66 -6.13 14.37
N GLU A 119 -1.67 -5.89 13.53
CA GLU A 119 -1.64 -6.24 12.12
C GLU A 119 -0.65 -5.37 11.33
N ALA A 120 -0.49 -4.09 11.71
CA ALA A 120 0.42 -3.16 11.07
C ALA A 120 1.89 -3.36 11.49
N LYS A 121 2.13 -3.79 12.74
CA LYS A 121 3.46 -3.98 13.33
C LYS A 121 4.50 -4.65 12.42
N PRO A 122 4.23 -5.79 11.75
CA PRO A 122 5.22 -6.44 10.89
C PRO A 122 5.62 -5.59 9.68
N PHE A 123 4.74 -4.72 9.18
CA PHE A 123 4.98 -3.92 7.97
C PHE A 123 5.64 -2.57 8.23
N ILE A 124 5.53 -2.06 9.46
CA ILE A 124 6.13 -0.77 9.87
C ILE A 124 7.47 -0.94 10.59
N SER A 125 7.88 -2.18 10.85
CA SER A 125 9.12 -2.55 11.51
C SER A 125 10.26 -2.75 10.51
N LEU A 126 11.50 -2.49 10.95
CA LEU A 126 12.71 -2.79 10.16
C LEU A 126 12.84 -4.29 9.82
N SER A 127 12.18 -5.16 10.58
CA SER A 127 12.15 -6.60 10.31
C SER A 127 11.52 -6.94 8.95
N PHE A 128 10.69 -6.07 8.38
CA PHE A 128 10.07 -6.32 7.06
C PHE A 128 11.09 -6.35 5.90
N ILE A 129 12.25 -5.73 6.10
CA ILE A 129 13.33 -5.59 5.11
C ILE A 129 14.64 -6.18 5.59
N ASP A 130 14.61 -7.00 6.63
CA ASP A 130 15.81 -7.49 7.31
C ASP A 130 16.75 -6.32 7.71
N GLY A 131 16.16 -5.15 8.02
CA GLY A 131 16.86 -3.88 8.15
C GLY A 131 17.91 -3.88 9.26
N THR A 132 17.72 -4.70 10.30
CA THR A 132 18.71 -4.90 11.38
C THR A 132 20.04 -5.49 10.89
N GLU A 133 20.07 -6.11 9.72
CA GLU A 133 21.29 -6.72 9.16
C GLU A 133 22.15 -5.72 8.39
N TRP A 134 21.57 -4.65 7.85
CA TRP A 134 22.26 -3.77 6.88
C TRP A 134 22.08 -2.28 7.11
N ILE A 135 21.01 -1.84 7.77
CA ILE A 135 20.86 -0.44 8.18
C ILE A 135 21.73 -0.22 9.42
N ARG A 136 22.73 0.64 9.26
CA ARG A 136 23.54 1.12 10.38
C ARG A 136 22.79 2.26 11.05
N ILE A 137 22.41 2.05 12.31
CA ILE A 137 21.68 3.00 13.15
C ILE A 137 22.67 3.72 14.07
#